data_AF-A0A1G7M0G1-F1
#
_entry.id   AF-A0A1G7M0G1-F1
#
_cell.length_a   1.000
_cell.length_b   1.000
_cell.length_c   1.000
_cell.angle_alpha   90.00
_cell.angle_beta   90.00
_cell.angle_gamma   90.00
#
_symmetry.space_group_name_H-M   'P 1'
#
loop_
_entity.id
_entity.type
_entity.pdbx_description
1 polymer ?
#
loop_
_entity_poly.entity_id
_entity_poly.type
_entity_poly.pdbx_seq_one_letter_code
_entity_poly.pdbx_strand_id
1 'polypeptide(L)'
;MPGPHVFLSRSEPLDCPCNCWPARRAMEELLRAEGCAPVVVDRESLVPGQEWMEAISDGMGSAHGMLLIVSVHALRSEHVQNELAMAELRNRTDGFPVILLMLPEVDLEALERSGLNSLNPTRRQTVEWPERGDLEAVRRDIAPQLELMRAGLNDSRVHHQVVRHLREVPDRSLDRASATLGVPLAGLSPLKQHRLASGLLAERPSEQEADADPLRAALTELLPLPGPGDSRELIELSVTHARVPGAEATRMREALCGAGPRVAVLPARSTDTARRYVHRATEQPLAWDHFVVPITAGTGVLDGLVEGIRDLLEDVDVYDEETLREHERDFGPVVVIVPHPPDTDLVRALDAAFPVGVLFLFVVDGDLLGTAGAHTLLDGLPAWREEEMNRTVRRFVRKYATSRQN
;
A
#
# COMPACT_ATOMS: atom_id res chain seq x y z
N MET A 1 -14.74 -5.52 5.25
CA MET A 1 -14.37 -5.41 3.83
C MET A 1 -14.83 -6.68 3.12
N PRO A 2 -15.36 -6.61 1.89
CA PRO A 2 -15.59 -7.81 1.10
C PRO A 2 -14.24 -8.51 0.87
N GLY A 3 -14.21 -9.84 1.02
CA GLY A 3 -12.99 -10.61 0.77
C GLY A 3 -12.73 -10.78 -0.73
N PRO A 4 -11.59 -11.37 -1.10
CA PRO A 4 -11.19 -11.47 -2.49
C PRO A 4 -12.17 -12.35 -3.27
N HIS A 5 -12.53 -11.85 -4.45
CA HIS A 5 -13.19 -12.64 -5.47
C HIS A 5 -12.19 -13.60 -6.13
N VAL A 6 -12.52 -14.89 -6.18
CA VAL A 6 -11.65 -15.92 -6.79
C VAL A 6 -12.42 -16.55 -7.94
N PHE A 7 -11.89 -16.42 -9.15
CA PHE A 7 -12.45 -17.05 -10.34
C PHE A 7 -12.23 -18.56 -10.27
N LEU A 8 -13.32 -19.33 -10.23
CA LEU A 8 -13.26 -20.79 -10.16
C LEU A 8 -13.42 -21.39 -11.56
N SER A 9 -12.30 -21.59 -12.23
CA SER A 9 -12.24 -22.21 -13.56
C SER A 9 -12.31 -23.73 -13.46
N ARG A 10 -13.13 -24.34 -14.30
CA ARG A 10 -13.48 -25.76 -14.19
C ARG A 10 -14.15 -26.29 -15.47
N SER A 11 -14.17 -27.61 -15.60
CA SER A 11 -14.96 -28.29 -16.63
C SER A 11 -15.49 -29.61 -16.09
N GLU A 12 -16.82 -29.74 -16.11
CA GLU A 12 -17.53 -30.92 -15.64
C GLU A 12 -18.77 -31.21 -16.50
N PRO A 13 -18.81 -32.36 -17.16
CA PRO A 13 -20.04 -32.89 -17.71
C PRO A 13 -21.09 -33.16 -16.61
N LEU A 14 -22.38 -33.03 -16.95
CA LEU A 14 -23.49 -33.26 -16.01
C LEU A 14 -23.41 -34.63 -15.33
N ASP A 15 -23.05 -35.68 -16.07
CA ASP A 15 -22.96 -37.05 -15.58
C ASP A 15 -21.51 -37.50 -15.30
N CYS A 16 -20.62 -36.60 -14.87
CA CYS A 16 -19.24 -36.99 -14.62
C CYS A 16 -19.11 -37.93 -13.39
N PRO A 17 -18.55 -39.15 -13.54
CA PRO A 17 -18.25 -40.03 -12.40
C PRO A 17 -16.93 -39.65 -11.69
N CYS A 18 -16.23 -38.65 -12.21
CA CYS A 18 -14.92 -38.19 -11.75
C CYS A 18 -15.01 -37.25 -10.53
N ASN A 19 -13.85 -36.80 -10.04
CA ASN A 19 -13.77 -35.90 -8.89
C ASN A 19 -14.15 -34.44 -9.18
N CYS A 20 -14.54 -34.09 -10.42
CA CYS A 20 -14.82 -32.69 -10.79
C CYS A 20 -15.92 -32.05 -9.94
N TRP A 21 -17.07 -32.71 -9.81
CA TRP A 21 -18.20 -32.18 -9.02
C TRP A 21 -17.91 -32.12 -7.52
N PRO A 22 -17.34 -33.17 -6.89
CA PRO A 22 -16.86 -33.09 -5.51
C PRO A 22 -15.88 -31.94 -5.29
N ALA A 23 -14.89 -31.79 -6.17
CA ALA A 23 -13.88 -30.75 -6.07
C ALA A 23 -14.47 -29.35 -6.19
N ARG A 24 -15.36 -29.11 -7.17
CA ARG A 24 -16.08 -27.84 -7.32
C ARG A 24 -16.76 -27.45 -6.00
N ARG A 25 -17.62 -28.32 -5.48
CA ARG A 25 -18.43 -28.02 -4.28
C ARG A 25 -17.56 -27.74 -3.07
N ALA A 26 -16.54 -28.57 -2.85
CA ALA A 26 -15.61 -28.40 -1.75
C ALA A 26 -14.81 -27.10 -1.86
N MET A 27 -14.38 -26.71 -3.07
CA MET A 27 -13.64 -25.46 -3.27
C MET A 27 -14.52 -24.24 -3.13
N GLU A 28 -15.76 -24.26 -3.61
CA GLU A 28 -16.69 -23.16 -3.34
C GLU A 28 -16.96 -23.01 -1.83
N GLU A 29 -17.15 -24.11 -1.10
CA GLU A 29 -17.38 -24.08 0.35
C GLU A 29 -16.13 -23.59 1.11
N LEU A 30 -14.96 -24.11 0.76
CA LEU A 30 -13.69 -23.71 1.35
C LEU A 30 -13.43 -22.22 1.11
N LEU A 31 -13.55 -21.75 -0.14
CA LEU A 31 -13.34 -20.33 -0.46
C LEU A 31 -14.28 -19.43 0.36
N ARG A 32 -15.55 -19.79 0.48
CA ARG A 32 -16.51 -19.05 1.34
C ARG A 32 -16.11 -19.11 2.81
N ALA A 33 -15.67 -20.26 3.32
CA ALA A 33 -15.21 -20.42 4.71
C ALA A 33 -13.95 -19.59 5.00
N GLU A 34 -13.11 -19.37 3.99
CA GLU A 34 -11.95 -18.48 4.02
C GLU A 34 -12.34 -16.99 3.78
N GLY A 35 -13.63 -16.68 3.71
CA GLY A 35 -14.11 -15.31 3.50
C GLY A 35 -13.88 -14.78 2.08
N CYS A 36 -13.56 -15.65 1.12
CA CYS A 36 -13.46 -15.32 -0.30
C CYS A 36 -14.81 -15.50 -1.00
N ALA A 37 -15.04 -14.77 -2.09
CA ALA A 37 -16.24 -14.96 -2.93
C ALA A 37 -15.87 -15.76 -4.19
N PRO A 38 -16.35 -17.00 -4.35
CA PRO A 38 -16.11 -17.73 -5.59
C PRO A 38 -16.92 -17.10 -6.73
N VAL A 39 -16.25 -16.71 -7.80
CA VAL A 39 -16.85 -16.27 -9.06
C VAL A 39 -16.95 -17.50 -9.96
N VAL A 40 -18.18 -17.89 -10.27
CA VAL A 40 -18.49 -19.06 -11.07
C VAL A 40 -19.33 -18.62 -12.25
N VAL A 41 -18.81 -18.85 -13.46
CA VAL A 41 -19.56 -18.60 -14.70
C VAL A 41 -20.13 -19.92 -15.20
N ASP A 42 -21.45 -20.04 -15.19
CA ASP A 42 -22.18 -21.16 -15.77
C ASP A 42 -23.45 -20.67 -16.49
N ARG A 43 -24.19 -21.60 -17.11
CA ARG A 43 -25.42 -21.25 -17.83
C ARG A 43 -26.49 -20.64 -16.93
N GLU A 44 -26.46 -20.93 -15.64
CA GLU A 44 -27.41 -20.43 -14.65
C GLU A 44 -27.01 -19.03 -14.15
N SER A 45 -25.72 -18.69 -14.22
CA SER A 45 -25.20 -17.37 -13.88
C SER A 45 -25.33 -16.33 -15.00
N LEU A 46 -25.65 -16.74 -16.24
CA LEU A 46 -25.81 -15.83 -17.36
C LEU A 46 -27.07 -14.97 -17.22
N VAL A 47 -26.91 -13.67 -17.39
CA VAL A 47 -28.05 -12.75 -17.52
C VAL A 47 -28.73 -12.98 -18.88
N PRO A 48 -30.07 -12.91 -18.99
CA PRO A 48 -30.75 -13.04 -20.28
C PRO A 48 -30.21 -12.07 -21.34
N GLY A 49 -29.71 -12.61 -22.44
CA GLY A 49 -29.11 -11.84 -23.55
C GLY A 49 -27.61 -11.56 -23.42
N GLN A 50 -26.97 -11.95 -22.32
CA GLN A 50 -25.51 -11.85 -22.15
C GLN A 50 -24.80 -12.98 -22.93
N GLU A 51 -23.77 -12.61 -23.68
CA GLU A 51 -22.94 -13.56 -24.39
C GLU A 51 -21.99 -14.29 -23.43
N TRP A 52 -21.69 -15.55 -23.70
CA TRP A 52 -20.86 -16.38 -22.81
C TRP A 52 -19.46 -15.78 -22.54
N MET A 53 -18.82 -15.25 -23.60
CA MET A 53 -17.49 -14.63 -23.49
C MET A 53 -17.52 -13.30 -22.72
N GLU A 54 -18.62 -12.56 -22.79
CA GLU A 54 -18.81 -11.33 -22.00
C GLU A 54 -18.88 -11.68 -20.51
N ALA A 55 -19.67 -12.69 -20.14
CA ALA A 55 -19.77 -13.16 -18.76
C ALA A 55 -18.43 -13.67 -18.19
N ILE A 56 -17.64 -14.40 -18.99
CA ILE A 56 -16.28 -14.79 -18.60
C ILE A 56 -15.40 -13.56 -18.38
N SER A 57 -15.44 -12.59 -19.30
CA SER A 57 -14.64 -11.37 -19.21
C SER A 57 -14.99 -10.57 -17.95
N ASP A 58 -16.28 -10.41 -17.65
CA ASP A 58 -16.77 -9.70 -16.46
C ASP A 58 -16.38 -10.44 -15.17
N GLY A 59 -16.56 -11.76 -15.16
CA GLY A 59 -16.17 -12.61 -14.03
C GLY A 59 -14.67 -12.56 -13.77
N MET A 60 -13.86 -12.63 -14.83
CA MET A 60 -12.40 -12.53 -14.74
C MET A 60 -11.96 -11.12 -14.33
N GLY A 61 -12.60 -10.07 -14.86
CA GLY A 61 -12.27 -8.67 -14.56
C GLY A 61 -12.54 -8.30 -13.12
N SER A 62 -13.56 -8.89 -12.50
CA SER A 62 -13.91 -8.68 -11.09
C SER A 62 -13.16 -9.60 -10.11
N ALA A 63 -12.41 -10.59 -10.60
CA ALA A 63 -11.63 -11.50 -9.78
C ALA A 63 -10.28 -10.90 -9.36
N HIS A 64 -9.75 -11.36 -8.23
CA HIS A 64 -8.42 -11.01 -7.70
C HIS A 64 -7.43 -12.16 -7.85
N GLY A 65 -7.91 -13.33 -8.27
CA GLY A 65 -7.11 -14.50 -8.58
C GLY A 65 -7.97 -15.59 -9.20
N MET A 66 -7.34 -16.67 -9.66
CA MET A 66 -8.00 -17.84 -10.21
C MET A 66 -7.61 -19.10 -9.43
N LEU A 67 -8.61 -19.96 -9.21
CA LEU A 67 -8.39 -21.37 -8.89
C LEU A 67 -8.89 -22.20 -10.06
N LEU A 68 -7.98 -22.93 -10.69
CA LEU A 68 -8.29 -23.83 -11.80
C LEU A 68 -8.32 -25.28 -11.29
N ILE A 69 -9.48 -25.92 -11.42
CA ILE A 69 -9.62 -27.36 -11.18
C ILE A 69 -9.12 -28.11 -12.41
N VAL A 70 -7.93 -28.69 -12.32
CA VAL A 70 -7.28 -29.41 -13.40
C VAL A 70 -7.79 -30.85 -13.43
N SER A 71 -8.75 -31.10 -14.32
CA SER A 71 -9.33 -32.42 -14.57
C SER A 71 -9.13 -32.85 -16.02
N VAL A 72 -9.35 -34.14 -16.32
CA VAL A 72 -9.30 -34.66 -17.70
C VAL A 72 -10.26 -33.93 -18.66
N HIS A 73 -11.33 -33.33 -18.14
CA HIS A 73 -12.27 -32.53 -18.90
C HIS A 73 -11.73 -31.10 -19.10
N ALA A 74 -11.15 -30.51 -18.05
CA ALA A 74 -10.54 -29.19 -18.12
C ALA A 74 -9.40 -29.14 -19.15
N LEU A 75 -8.57 -30.19 -19.22
CA LEU A 75 -7.49 -30.32 -20.21
C LEU A 75 -7.98 -30.21 -21.67
N ARG A 76 -9.25 -30.56 -21.94
CA ARG A 76 -9.86 -30.59 -23.28
C ARG A 76 -10.84 -29.45 -23.52
N SER A 77 -11.11 -28.62 -22.52
CA SER A 77 -12.13 -27.58 -22.58
C SER A 77 -11.57 -26.30 -23.21
N GLU A 78 -12.16 -25.89 -24.34
CA GLU A 78 -11.82 -24.61 -24.99
C GLU A 78 -12.17 -23.42 -24.08
N HIS A 79 -13.22 -23.52 -23.28
CA HIS A 79 -13.59 -22.47 -22.31
C HIS A 79 -12.51 -22.28 -21.25
N VAL A 80 -11.98 -23.37 -20.70
CA VAL A 80 -10.89 -23.31 -19.69
C VAL A 80 -9.62 -22.74 -20.31
N GLN A 81 -9.32 -23.07 -21.56
CA GLN A 81 -8.17 -22.49 -22.28
C GLN A 81 -8.31 -20.97 -22.45
N ASN A 82 -9.51 -20.48 -22.80
CA ASN A 82 -9.79 -19.06 -22.94
C ASN A 82 -9.68 -18.31 -21.60
N GLU A 83 -10.27 -18.86 -20.53
CA GLU A 83 -10.16 -18.32 -19.18
C GLU A 83 -8.70 -18.24 -18.73
N LEU A 84 -7.93 -19.32 -18.94
CA LEU A 84 -6.52 -19.36 -18.62
C LEU A 84 -5.72 -18.33 -19.42
N ALA A 85 -6.00 -18.15 -20.71
CA ALA A 85 -5.32 -17.15 -21.54
C ALA A 85 -5.54 -15.73 -20.99
N MET A 86 -6.75 -15.41 -20.51
CA MET A 86 -7.03 -14.13 -19.84
C MET A 86 -6.27 -14.01 -18.52
N ALA A 87 -6.25 -15.05 -17.70
CA ALA A 87 -5.51 -15.07 -16.43
C ALA A 87 -3.99 -14.93 -16.63
N GLU A 88 -3.43 -15.51 -17.70
CA GLU A 88 -2.02 -15.35 -18.09
C GLU A 88 -1.70 -13.92 -18.53
N LEU A 89 -2.60 -13.29 -19.30
CA LEU A 89 -2.45 -11.89 -19.68
C LEU A 89 -2.43 -11.01 -18.42
N ARG A 90 -3.39 -11.20 -17.51
CA ARG A 90 -3.43 -10.47 -16.25
C ARG A 90 -2.18 -10.72 -15.41
N ASN A 91 -1.76 -11.97 -15.24
CA ASN A 91 -0.55 -12.28 -14.48
C ASN A 91 0.70 -11.51 -14.97
N ARG A 92 0.84 -11.31 -16.28
CA ARG A 92 1.94 -10.51 -16.85
C ARG A 92 1.79 -9.00 -16.61
N THR A 93 0.55 -8.51 -16.54
CA THR A 93 0.24 -7.08 -16.38
C THR A 93 0.19 -6.64 -14.92
N ASP A 94 -0.53 -7.36 -14.07
CA ASP A 94 -0.86 -6.98 -12.69
C ASP A 94 -0.43 -8.02 -11.64
N GLY A 95 0.14 -9.16 -12.04
CA GLY A 95 0.56 -10.22 -11.11
C GLY A 95 -0.57 -11.15 -10.65
N PHE A 96 -1.69 -11.20 -11.37
CA PHE A 96 -2.83 -12.09 -11.10
C PHE A 96 -2.45 -13.54 -10.72
N PRO A 97 -2.73 -13.96 -9.47
CA PRO A 97 -2.38 -15.27 -8.98
C PRO A 97 -3.28 -16.37 -9.57
N VAL A 98 -2.68 -17.50 -9.93
CA VAL A 98 -3.36 -18.70 -10.43
C VAL A 98 -2.93 -19.90 -9.60
N ILE A 99 -3.90 -20.56 -8.99
CA ILE A 99 -3.77 -21.80 -8.22
C ILE A 99 -4.24 -22.96 -9.10
N LEU A 100 -3.44 -24.02 -9.19
CA LEU A 100 -3.78 -25.25 -9.89
C LEU A 100 -4.17 -26.31 -8.88
N LEU A 101 -5.42 -26.77 -8.91
CA LEU A 101 -5.88 -27.91 -8.12
C LEU A 101 -5.88 -29.16 -9.02
N MET A 102 -4.87 -30.01 -8.86
CA MET A 102 -4.70 -31.23 -9.65
C MET A 102 -5.63 -32.32 -9.14
N LEU A 103 -6.53 -32.82 -9.99
CA LEU A 103 -7.34 -33.99 -9.65
C LEU A 103 -6.54 -35.28 -9.89
N PRO A 104 -6.80 -36.37 -9.14
CA PRO A 104 -5.96 -37.59 -9.16
C PRO A 104 -5.88 -38.26 -10.53
N GLU A 105 -6.88 -38.01 -11.39
CA GLU A 105 -6.93 -38.49 -12.77
C GLU A 105 -5.99 -37.76 -13.75
N VAL A 106 -5.30 -36.70 -13.32
CA VAL A 106 -4.40 -35.90 -14.16
C VAL A 106 -3.00 -35.83 -13.52
N ASP A 107 -1.99 -36.22 -14.28
CA ASP A 107 -0.59 -35.99 -13.93
C ASP A 107 0.01 -34.78 -14.68
N LEU A 108 1.23 -34.40 -14.29
CA LEU A 108 1.96 -33.29 -14.92
C LEU A 108 2.22 -33.54 -16.42
N GLU A 109 2.46 -34.79 -16.81
CA GLU A 109 2.72 -35.14 -18.21
C GLU A 109 1.47 -34.95 -19.10
N ALA A 110 0.27 -35.24 -18.56
CA ALA A 110 -0.99 -34.99 -19.22
C ALA A 110 -1.29 -33.49 -19.33
N LEU A 111 -0.95 -32.70 -18.30
CA LEU A 111 -1.06 -31.24 -18.35
C LEU A 111 -0.15 -30.63 -19.43
N GLU A 112 1.13 -31.04 -19.49
CA GLU A 112 2.11 -30.56 -20.47
C GLU A 112 1.73 -30.89 -21.91
N ARG A 113 1.03 -32.01 -22.14
CA ARG A 113 0.54 -32.44 -23.46
C ARG A 113 -0.83 -31.84 -23.84
N SER A 114 -1.47 -31.11 -22.92
CA SER A 114 -2.80 -30.55 -23.13
C SER A 114 -2.78 -29.15 -23.75
N GLY A 115 -3.97 -28.61 -24.04
CA GLY A 115 -4.13 -27.20 -24.43
C GLY A 115 -3.83 -26.19 -23.30
N LEU A 116 -3.54 -26.68 -22.09
CA LEU A 116 -3.17 -25.87 -20.92
C LEU A 116 -1.65 -25.87 -20.66
N ASN A 117 -0.83 -26.32 -21.62
CA ASN A 117 0.63 -26.38 -21.48
C ASN A 117 1.32 -25.02 -21.26
N SER A 118 0.60 -23.91 -21.48
CA SER A 118 1.04 -22.56 -21.15
C SER A 118 1.15 -22.37 -19.64
N LEU A 119 0.43 -23.17 -18.84
CA LEU A 119 0.67 -23.31 -17.42
C LEU A 119 2.03 -23.95 -17.24
N ASN A 120 2.98 -23.18 -16.70
CA ASN A 120 4.20 -23.76 -16.17
C ASN A 120 3.93 -24.13 -14.69
N PRO A 121 3.64 -25.42 -14.38
CA PRO A 121 3.30 -25.85 -13.02
C PRO A 121 4.43 -25.61 -12.03
N THR A 122 5.69 -25.49 -12.48
CA THR A 122 6.82 -25.14 -11.61
C THR A 122 6.84 -23.66 -11.21
N ARG A 123 6.10 -22.80 -11.91
CA ARG A 123 5.98 -21.37 -11.63
C ARG A 123 4.66 -21.00 -10.96
N ARG A 124 3.75 -21.96 -10.79
CA ARG A 124 2.42 -21.77 -10.21
C ARG A 124 2.34 -22.55 -8.91
N GLN A 125 1.39 -22.16 -8.06
CA GLN A 125 1.07 -23.00 -6.91
C GLN A 125 0.21 -24.17 -7.40
N THR A 126 0.75 -25.37 -7.26
CA THR A 126 0.05 -26.62 -7.56
C THR A 126 -0.32 -27.28 -6.24
N VAL A 127 -1.59 -27.65 -6.11
CA VAL A 127 -2.17 -28.33 -4.96
C VAL A 127 -2.82 -29.61 -5.43
N GLU A 128 -2.50 -30.72 -4.78
CA GLU A 128 -3.07 -32.02 -5.12
C GLU A 128 -4.42 -32.19 -4.44
N TRP A 129 -5.39 -32.74 -5.18
CA TRP A 129 -6.68 -33.11 -4.61
C TRP A 129 -6.52 -34.34 -3.68
N PRO A 130 -7.04 -34.29 -2.45
CA PRO A 130 -6.79 -35.33 -1.47
C PRO A 130 -7.57 -36.61 -1.80
N GLU A 131 -6.89 -37.75 -1.83
CA GLU A 131 -7.52 -39.08 -2.06
C GLU A 131 -8.60 -39.44 -1.03
N ARG A 132 -8.50 -38.91 0.20
CA ARG A 132 -9.41 -39.20 1.32
C ARG A 132 -10.26 -38.01 1.76
N GLY A 133 -10.31 -36.93 0.96
CA GLY A 133 -11.08 -35.74 1.28
C GLY A 133 -10.52 -34.92 2.45
N ASP A 134 -9.22 -34.99 2.74
CA ASP A 134 -8.55 -34.10 3.69
C ASP A 134 -8.46 -32.68 3.12
N LEU A 135 -9.58 -31.96 3.16
CA LEU A 135 -9.68 -30.58 2.69
C LEU A 135 -8.87 -29.61 3.56
N GLU A 136 -8.45 -30.01 4.77
CA GLU A 136 -7.63 -29.17 5.63
C GLU A 136 -6.18 -29.08 5.12
N ALA A 137 -5.68 -30.16 4.48
CA ALA A 137 -4.43 -30.10 3.73
C ALA A 137 -4.54 -29.11 2.57
N VAL A 138 -5.60 -29.22 1.76
CA VAL A 138 -5.87 -28.28 0.64
C VAL A 138 -5.95 -26.84 1.12
N ARG A 139 -6.69 -26.58 2.22
CA ARG A 139 -6.79 -25.25 2.84
C ARG A 139 -5.42 -24.69 3.16
N ARG A 140 -4.57 -25.48 3.83
CA ARG A 140 -3.22 -25.08 4.25
C ARG A 140 -2.34 -24.76 3.05
N ASP A 141 -2.47 -25.54 1.98
CA ASP A 141 -1.68 -25.37 0.77
C ASP A 141 -2.10 -24.11 0.00
N ILE A 142 -3.40 -23.82 -0.16
CA ILE A 142 -3.85 -22.63 -0.89
C ILE A 142 -3.79 -21.33 -0.06
N ALA A 143 -3.72 -21.43 1.27
CA ALA A 143 -3.78 -20.28 2.17
C ALA A 143 -2.79 -19.14 1.82
N PRO A 144 -1.51 -19.41 1.46
CA PRO A 144 -0.59 -18.34 1.07
C PRO A 144 -1.03 -17.54 -0.17
N GLN A 145 -1.64 -18.19 -1.17
CA GLN A 145 -2.15 -17.46 -2.35
C GLN A 145 -3.41 -16.67 -2.00
N LEU A 146 -4.31 -17.21 -1.17
CA LEU A 146 -5.47 -16.45 -0.70
C LEU A 146 -5.06 -15.24 0.12
N GLU A 147 -4.03 -15.38 0.96
CA GLU A 147 -3.45 -14.26 1.70
C GLU A 147 -2.80 -13.23 0.77
N LEU A 148 -2.08 -13.66 -0.27
CA LEU A 148 -1.54 -12.76 -1.28
C LEU A 148 -2.65 -11.96 -1.98
N MET A 149 -3.74 -12.62 -2.37
CA MET A 149 -4.90 -11.94 -2.96
C MET A 149 -5.47 -10.89 -2.00
N ARG A 150 -5.64 -11.23 -0.71
CA ARG A 150 -6.09 -10.28 0.33
C ARG A 150 -5.11 -9.12 0.51
N ALA A 151 -3.80 -9.39 0.48
CA ALA A 151 -2.78 -8.37 0.61
C ALA A 151 -2.75 -7.42 -0.59
N GLY A 152 -3.17 -7.88 -1.77
CA GLY A 152 -3.37 -7.07 -2.97
C GLY A 152 -4.61 -6.17 -2.92
N LEU A 153 -5.60 -6.48 -2.06
CA LEU A 153 -6.76 -5.62 -1.80
C LEU A 153 -6.42 -4.40 -0.92
N ASN A 154 -5.17 -4.27 -0.46
CA ASN A 154 -4.77 -3.15 0.37
C ASN A 154 -4.69 -1.87 -0.47
N ASP A 155 -5.72 -1.04 -0.47
CA ASP A 155 -5.76 0.21 -1.24
C ASP A 155 -4.69 1.27 -0.86
N SER A 156 -3.84 0.99 0.14
CA SER A 156 -2.72 1.87 0.49
C SER A 156 -1.70 1.97 -0.66
N ARG A 157 -1.64 3.16 -1.27
CA ARG A 157 -0.65 3.46 -2.32
C ARG A 157 0.78 3.43 -1.79
N VAL A 158 1.00 3.84 -0.54
CA VAL A 158 2.30 3.75 0.14
C VAL A 158 2.75 2.29 0.28
N HIS A 159 1.85 1.39 0.70
CA HIS A 159 2.16 -0.04 0.79
C HIS A 159 2.61 -0.60 -0.56
N HIS A 160 1.84 -0.32 -1.61
CA HIS A 160 2.16 -0.75 -2.97
C HIS A 160 3.49 -0.20 -3.48
N GLN A 161 3.80 1.06 -3.17
CA GLN A 161 5.07 1.68 -3.50
C GLN A 161 6.24 0.97 -2.81
N VAL A 162 6.11 0.64 -1.52
CA VAL A 162 7.14 -0.13 -0.80
C VAL A 162 7.28 -1.53 -1.40
N VAL A 163 6.19 -2.23 -1.69
CA VAL A 163 6.23 -3.53 -2.38
C VAL A 163 6.97 -3.44 -3.71
N ARG A 164 6.74 -2.38 -4.50
CA ARG A 164 7.42 -2.14 -5.77
C ARG A 164 8.95 -2.09 -5.59
N HIS A 165 9.43 -1.36 -4.59
CA HIS A 165 10.87 -1.28 -4.29
C HIS A 165 11.46 -2.62 -3.83
N LEU A 166 10.66 -3.47 -3.20
CA LEU A 166 11.10 -4.78 -2.71
C LEU A 166 11.17 -5.86 -3.81
N ARG A 167 10.61 -5.63 -5.01
CA ARG A 167 10.56 -6.62 -6.10
C ARG A 167 11.92 -7.10 -6.57
N GLU A 168 12.91 -6.22 -6.55
CA GLU A 168 14.27 -6.51 -7.03
C GLU A 168 15.21 -6.95 -5.90
N VAL A 169 14.72 -6.99 -4.66
CA VAL A 169 15.52 -7.40 -3.50
C VAL A 169 15.66 -8.92 -3.47
N PRO A 170 16.88 -9.46 -3.33
CA PRO A 170 17.07 -10.91 -3.24
C PRO A 170 16.31 -11.54 -2.06
N ASP A 171 15.70 -12.70 -2.27
CA ASP A 171 14.94 -13.44 -1.24
C ASP A 171 15.70 -13.60 0.09
N ARG A 172 17.01 -13.86 0.03
CA ARG A 172 17.85 -13.97 1.24
C ARG A 172 17.86 -12.69 2.11
N SER A 173 17.79 -11.53 1.47
CA SER A 173 17.73 -10.23 2.16
C SER A 173 16.33 -9.96 2.68
N LEU A 174 15.29 -10.33 1.91
CA LEU A 174 13.91 -10.29 2.38
C LEU A 174 13.70 -11.17 3.62
N ASP A 175 14.29 -12.37 3.63
CA ASP A 175 14.18 -13.32 4.75
C ASP A 175 14.88 -12.79 6.01
N ARG A 176 16.09 -12.24 5.88
CA ARG A 176 16.81 -11.62 7.02
C ARG A 176 16.09 -10.38 7.55
N ALA A 177 15.59 -9.51 6.67
CA ALA A 177 14.82 -8.34 7.08
C ALA A 177 13.50 -8.73 7.77
N SER A 178 12.81 -9.76 7.26
CA SER A 178 11.57 -10.27 7.84
C SER A 178 11.81 -10.84 9.25
N ALA A 179 12.88 -11.62 9.43
CA ALA A 179 13.27 -12.15 10.73
C ALA A 179 13.54 -11.03 11.75
N THR A 180 14.26 -9.99 11.33
CA THR A 180 14.55 -8.81 12.17
C THR A 180 13.27 -8.09 12.62
N LEU A 181 12.28 -7.95 11.73
CA LEU A 181 11.01 -7.29 12.05
C LEU A 181 9.99 -8.20 12.75
N GLY A 182 10.32 -9.47 12.99
CA GLY A 182 9.39 -10.46 13.54
C GLY A 182 8.22 -10.77 12.60
N VAL A 183 8.40 -10.55 11.29
CA VAL A 183 7.39 -10.80 10.27
C VAL A 183 7.47 -12.27 9.84
N PRO A 184 6.36 -13.03 9.88
CA PRO A 184 6.38 -14.44 9.48
C PRO A 184 6.83 -14.63 8.03
N LEU A 185 7.79 -15.53 7.83
CA LEU A 185 8.23 -15.91 6.49
C LEU A 185 7.07 -16.57 5.72
N ALA A 186 6.92 -16.18 4.45
CA ALA A 186 5.99 -16.80 3.52
C ALA A 186 6.73 -17.69 2.52
N GLY A 187 6.10 -18.73 2.00
CA GLY A 187 6.70 -19.54 0.92
C GLY A 187 6.74 -18.80 -0.43
N LEU A 188 5.81 -17.87 -0.65
CA LEU A 188 5.67 -17.12 -1.90
C LEU A 188 6.42 -15.79 -1.82
N SER A 189 7.38 -15.54 -2.73
CA SER A 189 8.16 -14.29 -2.74
C SER A 189 7.29 -13.01 -2.80
N PRO A 190 6.22 -12.92 -3.63
CA PRO A 190 5.32 -11.77 -3.59
C PRO A 190 4.65 -11.56 -2.22
N LEU A 191 4.22 -12.64 -1.55
CA LEU A 191 3.63 -12.53 -0.22
C LEU A 191 4.67 -12.07 0.82
N LYS A 192 5.93 -12.53 0.71
CA LYS A 192 7.03 -12.01 1.54
C LYS A 192 7.17 -10.50 1.38
N GLN A 193 7.13 -9.99 0.14
CA GLN A 193 7.24 -8.56 -0.15
C GLN A 193 6.09 -7.77 0.48
N HIS A 194 4.84 -8.24 0.36
CA HIS A 194 3.70 -7.60 1.01
C HIS A 194 3.82 -7.60 2.53
N ARG A 195 4.12 -8.75 3.15
CA ARG A 195 4.28 -8.83 4.61
C ARG A 195 5.41 -7.95 5.11
N LEU A 196 6.53 -7.92 4.39
CA LEU A 196 7.67 -7.08 4.73
C LEU A 196 7.34 -5.59 4.57
N ALA A 197 6.59 -5.19 3.53
CA ALA A 197 6.12 -3.82 3.37
C ALA A 197 5.23 -3.38 4.55
N SER A 198 4.27 -4.21 4.96
CA SER A 198 3.49 -3.97 6.18
C SER A 198 4.40 -3.89 7.41
N GLY A 199 5.39 -4.77 7.50
CA GLY A 199 6.41 -4.78 8.54
C GLY A 199 7.30 -3.54 8.52
N LEU A 200 7.58 -2.91 7.39
CA LEU A 200 8.37 -1.66 7.35
C LEU A 200 7.51 -0.47 7.78
N LEU A 201 6.25 -0.43 7.32
CA LEU A 201 5.33 0.69 7.53
C LEU A 201 4.62 0.65 8.89
N ALA A 202 4.62 -0.47 9.61
CA ALA A 202 3.95 -0.56 10.91
C ALA A 202 4.54 0.45 11.91
N GLU A 203 3.65 1.12 12.63
CA GLU A 203 4.03 2.08 13.65
C GLU A 203 4.79 1.40 14.79
N ARG A 204 5.93 1.97 15.17
CA ARG A 204 6.77 1.49 16.28
C ARG A 204 7.63 2.61 16.87
N PRO A 205 7.80 2.66 18.19
CA PRO A 205 8.69 3.64 18.82
C PRO A 205 10.15 3.39 18.42
N SER A 206 10.96 4.45 18.38
CA SER A 206 12.40 4.32 18.27
C SER A 206 12.98 3.66 19.52
N GLU A 207 13.93 2.75 19.34
CA GLU A 207 14.72 2.20 20.44
C GLU A 207 15.89 3.14 20.76
N GLN A 208 16.21 3.29 22.05
CA GLN A 208 17.31 4.17 22.47
C GLN A 208 18.67 3.65 22.00
N GLU A 209 18.84 2.33 21.99
CA GLU A 209 20.03 1.69 21.49
C GLU A 209 19.93 1.48 19.97
N ALA A 210 20.78 2.19 19.25
CA ALA A 210 20.84 2.22 17.79
C ALA A 210 20.97 0.84 17.12
N ASP A 211 21.59 -0.13 17.80
CA ASP A 211 21.83 -1.48 17.30
C ASP A 211 20.70 -2.46 17.66
N ALA A 212 19.78 -2.05 18.53
CA ALA A 212 18.59 -2.81 18.89
C ALA A 212 17.37 -2.47 18.02
N ASP A 213 17.44 -1.42 17.20
CA ASP A 213 16.30 -0.93 16.41
C ASP A 213 15.99 -1.84 15.20
N PRO A 214 14.86 -2.57 15.23
CA PRO A 214 14.52 -3.54 14.18
C PRO A 214 14.32 -2.92 12.81
N LEU A 215 13.80 -1.68 12.75
CA LEU A 215 13.58 -1.00 11.48
C LEU A 215 14.90 -0.67 10.79
N ARG A 216 15.88 -0.19 11.56
CA ARG A 216 17.20 0.16 11.03
C ARG A 216 17.98 -1.06 10.60
N ALA A 217 17.91 -2.13 11.39
CA ALA A 217 18.52 -3.41 11.04
C ALA A 217 17.90 -3.98 9.75
N ALA A 218 16.57 -3.95 9.63
CA ALA A 218 15.89 -4.38 8.40
C ALA A 218 16.25 -3.53 7.19
N LEU A 219 16.25 -2.20 7.30
CA LEU A 219 16.67 -1.31 6.20
C LEU A 219 18.13 -1.57 5.79
N THR A 220 19.00 -1.94 6.73
CA THR A 220 20.41 -2.29 6.42
C THR A 220 20.52 -3.56 5.58
N GLU A 221 19.62 -4.54 5.78
CA GLU A 221 19.57 -5.78 4.99
C GLU A 221 19.04 -5.58 3.57
N LEU A 222 18.17 -4.58 3.39
CA LEU A 222 17.48 -4.30 2.13
C LEU A 222 18.26 -3.35 1.21
N LEU A 223 19.09 -2.47 1.78
CA LEU A 223 19.76 -1.40 1.05
C LEU A 223 21.23 -1.73 0.70
N PRO A 224 21.77 -1.19 -0.41
CA PRO A 224 21.11 -0.28 -1.36
C PRO A 224 20.18 -1.01 -2.34
N LEU A 225 19.16 -0.29 -2.80
CA LEU A 225 18.39 -0.69 -3.99
C LEU A 225 19.13 -0.27 -5.28
N PRO A 226 18.78 -0.84 -6.44
CA PRO A 226 19.43 -0.52 -7.71
C PRO A 226 19.40 0.97 -8.08
N GLY A 227 18.29 1.66 -7.79
CA GLY A 227 18.15 3.10 -7.93
C GLY A 227 18.48 3.88 -6.64
N PRO A 228 19.29 4.96 -6.71
CA PRO A 228 19.53 5.82 -5.55
C PRO A 228 18.25 6.57 -5.11
N GLY A 229 17.38 6.91 -6.07
CA GLY A 229 16.04 7.44 -5.79
C GLY A 229 15.16 6.45 -5.04
N ASP A 230 15.14 5.19 -5.48
CA ASP A 230 14.38 4.11 -4.82
C ASP A 230 14.85 3.87 -3.40
N SER A 231 16.17 3.88 -3.18
CA SER A 231 16.74 3.74 -1.84
C SER A 231 16.26 4.87 -0.92
N ARG A 232 16.32 6.12 -1.41
CA ARG A 232 15.87 7.29 -0.67
C ARG A 232 14.38 7.20 -0.34
N GLU A 233 13.55 6.88 -1.33
CA GLU A 233 12.10 6.80 -1.18
C GLU A 233 11.71 5.69 -0.19
N LEU A 234 12.31 4.50 -0.28
CA LEU A 234 12.08 3.41 0.67
C LEU A 234 12.42 3.83 2.11
N ILE A 235 13.55 4.54 2.31
CA ILE A 235 13.95 5.06 3.63
C ILE A 235 12.93 6.07 4.14
N GLU A 236 12.58 7.06 3.33
CA GLU A 236 11.66 8.13 3.72
C GLU A 236 10.28 7.58 4.06
N LEU A 237 9.70 6.72 3.22
CA LEU A 237 8.40 6.09 3.48
C LEU A 237 8.43 5.21 4.73
N SER A 238 9.42 4.30 4.84
CA SER A 238 9.48 3.35 5.96
C SER A 238 9.67 4.06 7.30
N VAL A 239 10.58 5.03 7.37
CA VAL A 239 10.86 5.74 8.62
C VAL A 239 9.71 6.68 8.97
N THR A 240 9.15 7.42 8.01
CA THR A 240 8.02 8.32 8.28
C THR A 240 6.82 7.55 8.81
N HIS A 241 6.41 6.47 8.14
CA HIS A 241 5.23 5.69 8.53
C HIS A 241 5.41 4.92 9.83
N ALA A 242 6.62 4.43 10.10
CA ALA A 242 6.92 3.73 11.33
C ALA A 242 7.04 4.66 12.55
N ARG A 243 7.52 5.90 12.37
CA ARG A 243 7.89 6.79 13.50
C ARG A 243 6.88 7.89 13.78
N VAL A 244 6.20 8.40 12.76
CA VAL A 244 5.16 9.41 12.95
C VAL A 244 3.85 8.71 13.32
N PRO A 245 3.24 9.01 14.48
CA PRO A 245 2.04 8.32 14.91
C PRO A 245 0.88 8.53 13.93
N GLY A 246 0.18 7.46 13.58
CA GLY A 246 -0.97 7.52 12.67
C GLY A 246 -2.13 8.36 13.22
N ALA A 247 -2.28 8.41 14.55
CA ALA A 247 -3.27 9.26 15.20
C ALA A 247 -3.02 10.76 14.94
N GLU A 248 -1.76 11.22 14.93
CA GLU A 248 -1.42 12.62 14.63
C GLU A 248 -1.70 12.97 13.18
N ALA A 249 -1.41 12.03 12.27
CA ALA A 249 -1.68 12.19 10.86
C ALA A 249 -3.20 12.31 10.58
N THR A 250 -4.01 11.50 11.28
CA THR A 250 -5.47 11.62 11.24
C THR A 250 -5.94 12.96 11.79
N ARG A 251 -5.43 13.39 12.96
CA ARG A 251 -5.74 14.72 13.53
C ARG A 251 -5.40 15.85 12.57
N MET A 252 -4.26 15.78 11.89
CA MET A 252 -3.85 16.77 10.89
C MET A 252 -4.84 16.84 9.72
N ARG A 253 -5.34 15.69 9.25
CA ARG A 253 -6.39 15.66 8.21
C ARG A 253 -7.72 16.22 8.71
N GLU A 254 -8.11 15.92 9.94
CA GLU A 254 -9.34 16.44 10.54
C GLU A 254 -9.35 17.98 10.61
N ALA A 255 -8.16 18.60 10.74
CA ALA A 255 -8.01 20.06 10.68
C ALA A 255 -8.46 20.66 9.33
N LEU A 256 -8.50 19.89 8.25
CA LEU A 256 -8.97 20.33 6.92
C LEU A 256 -10.51 20.35 6.83
N CYS A 257 -11.17 19.48 7.59
CA CYS A 257 -12.63 19.29 7.53
C CYS A 257 -13.39 20.09 8.60
N GLY A 258 -12.68 20.76 9.51
CA GLY A 258 -13.28 21.57 10.56
C GLY A 258 -14.02 22.81 10.03
N ALA A 259 -14.99 23.31 10.81
CA ALA A 259 -15.69 24.57 10.53
C ALA A 259 -14.88 25.81 10.94
N GLY A 260 -13.67 25.63 11.45
CA GLY A 260 -12.76 26.68 11.90
C GLY A 260 -11.55 26.83 10.98
N PRO A 261 -10.59 27.70 11.36
CA PRO A 261 -9.41 27.93 10.54
C PRO A 261 -8.59 26.64 10.40
N ARG A 262 -8.08 26.40 9.19
CA ARG A 262 -7.29 25.21 8.83
C ARG A 262 -5.88 25.30 9.39
N VAL A 263 -5.78 25.17 10.71
CA VAL A 263 -4.56 25.38 11.49
C VAL A 263 -4.27 24.18 12.37
N ALA A 264 -3.05 23.68 12.26
CA ALA A 264 -2.48 22.69 13.15
C ALA A 264 -1.21 23.22 13.81
N VAL A 265 -0.97 22.81 15.06
CA VAL A 265 0.24 23.16 15.82
C VAL A 265 0.99 21.89 16.16
N LEU A 266 2.25 21.85 15.78
CA LEU A 266 3.16 20.73 16.00
C LEU A 266 4.30 21.15 16.95
N PRO A 267 4.34 20.59 18.17
CA PRO A 267 5.53 20.62 19.01
C PRO A 267 6.66 19.83 18.34
N ALA A 268 7.64 20.54 17.75
CA ALA A 268 8.80 19.94 17.11
C ALA A 268 9.96 20.94 17.05
N ARG A 269 11.18 20.41 17.10
CA ARG A 269 12.43 21.19 17.10
C ARG A 269 12.94 21.48 15.69
N SER A 270 12.36 20.81 14.69
CA SER A 270 12.79 20.90 13.30
C SER A 270 11.61 20.93 12.33
N THR A 271 11.73 21.77 11.30
CA THR A 271 10.81 21.78 10.16
C THR A 271 10.87 20.48 9.36
N ASP A 272 11.99 19.75 9.40
CA ASP A 272 12.09 18.40 8.80
C ASP A 272 11.13 17.40 9.44
N THR A 273 10.84 17.56 10.73
CA THR A 273 9.85 16.76 11.46
C THR A 273 8.45 17.09 10.96
N ALA A 274 8.15 18.37 10.77
CA ALA A 274 6.88 18.82 10.21
C ALA A 274 6.66 18.25 8.80
N ARG A 275 7.68 18.25 7.93
CA ARG A 275 7.60 17.62 6.59
C ARG A 275 7.21 16.13 6.64
N ARG A 276 7.70 15.39 7.64
CA ARG A 276 7.35 13.97 7.83
C ARG A 276 5.91 13.78 8.33
N TYR A 277 5.44 14.68 9.19
CA TYR A 277 4.04 14.69 9.60
C TYR A 277 3.11 14.95 8.41
N VAL A 278 3.45 15.92 7.55
CA VAL A 278 2.75 16.17 6.29
C VAL A 278 2.73 14.92 5.42
N HIS A 279 3.89 14.31 5.18
CA HIS A 279 4.00 13.10 4.36
C HIS A 279 3.16 11.94 4.92
N ARG A 280 3.17 11.74 6.24
CA ARG A 280 2.34 10.72 6.90
C ARG A 280 0.85 11.00 6.74
N ALA A 281 0.44 12.27 6.83
CA ALA A 281 -0.96 12.71 6.70
C ALA A 281 -1.51 12.50 5.29
N THR A 282 -0.67 12.61 4.26
CA THR A 282 -1.07 12.45 2.86
C THR A 282 -1.54 11.02 2.52
N GLU A 283 -0.98 9.98 3.16
CA GLU A 283 -1.23 8.56 2.84
C GLU A 283 -0.94 8.17 1.38
N GLN A 284 -0.21 9.02 0.65
CA GLN A 284 0.31 8.77 -0.69
C GLN A 284 1.84 8.62 -0.63
N PRO A 285 2.45 7.97 -1.64
CA PRO A 285 3.91 7.90 -1.76
C PRO A 285 4.58 9.28 -1.75
N LEU A 286 3.94 10.27 -2.36
CA LEU A 286 4.38 11.66 -2.35
C LEU A 286 3.62 12.41 -1.27
N ALA A 287 4.32 13.27 -0.52
CA ALA A 287 3.68 14.19 0.40
C ALA A 287 2.87 15.24 -0.38
N TRP A 288 1.91 15.86 0.29
CA TRP A 288 1.30 17.11 -0.20
C TRP A 288 2.37 18.18 -0.43
N ASP A 289 2.10 19.09 -1.37
CA ASP A 289 2.97 20.24 -1.60
C ASP A 289 3.08 21.07 -0.33
N HIS A 290 4.32 21.40 0.03
CA HIS A 290 4.57 22.06 1.30
C HIS A 290 5.83 22.93 1.28
N PHE A 291 5.69 24.10 1.89
CA PHE A 291 6.73 25.11 1.94
C PHE A 291 7.02 25.52 3.37
N VAL A 292 8.28 25.89 3.64
CA VAL A 292 8.66 26.49 4.93
C VAL A 292 8.79 27.99 4.68
N VAL A 293 7.95 28.79 5.32
CA VAL A 293 7.96 30.24 5.09
C VAL A 293 8.97 30.90 6.02
N PRO A 294 9.94 31.67 5.48
CA PRO A 294 10.87 32.41 6.31
C PRO A 294 10.16 33.60 6.96
N ILE A 295 10.34 33.78 8.26
CA ILE A 295 9.83 34.95 8.97
C ILE A 295 10.96 35.96 9.06
N THR A 296 10.92 36.98 8.20
CA THR A 296 11.88 38.08 8.18
C THR A 296 11.59 39.06 9.31
N ALA A 297 12.60 39.33 10.14
CA ALA A 297 12.51 40.35 11.17
C ALA A 297 12.56 41.74 10.52
N GLY A 298 11.47 42.53 10.59
CA GLY A 298 11.50 43.97 10.29
C GLY A 298 10.35 44.54 9.45
N THR A 299 9.57 43.71 8.76
CA THR A 299 8.28 44.10 8.17
C THR A 299 7.14 43.63 9.07
N GLY A 300 5.94 44.19 8.93
CA GLY A 300 4.77 43.64 9.61
C GLY A 300 4.69 42.15 9.31
N VAL A 301 4.89 41.31 10.34
CA VAL A 301 5.09 39.85 10.22
C VAL A 301 3.99 39.20 9.38
N LEU A 302 2.79 39.80 9.39
CA LEU A 302 1.62 39.35 8.67
C LEU A 302 1.67 39.63 7.15
N ASP A 303 1.91 40.88 6.75
CA ASP A 303 1.84 41.28 5.33
C ASP A 303 2.93 40.58 4.51
N GLY A 304 4.15 40.49 5.05
CA GLY A 304 5.24 39.77 4.42
C GLY A 304 5.02 38.26 4.36
N LEU A 305 4.27 37.69 5.31
CA LEU A 305 3.92 36.26 5.30
C LEU A 305 2.88 35.96 4.22
N VAL A 306 1.83 36.77 4.11
CA VAL A 306 0.78 36.59 3.09
C VAL A 306 1.33 36.74 1.68
N GLU A 307 2.14 37.77 1.42
CA GLU A 307 2.82 37.93 0.12
C GLU A 307 3.75 36.75 -0.16
N GLY A 308 4.59 36.36 0.81
CA GLY A 308 5.49 35.22 0.63
C GLY A 308 4.78 33.89 0.37
N ILE A 309 3.59 33.68 0.96
CA ILE A 309 2.78 32.50 0.64
C ILE A 309 2.25 32.57 -0.79
N ARG A 310 1.80 33.73 -1.27
CA ARG A 310 1.33 33.89 -2.65
C ARG A 310 2.44 33.60 -3.66
N ASP A 311 3.63 34.13 -3.42
CA ASP A 311 4.80 33.87 -4.28
C ASP A 311 5.13 32.36 -4.33
N LEU A 312 5.02 31.65 -3.20
CA LEU A 312 5.24 30.20 -3.15
C LEU A 312 4.12 29.39 -3.81
N LEU A 313 2.89 29.90 -3.83
CA LEU A 313 1.77 29.25 -4.52
C LEU A 313 1.93 29.36 -6.05
N GLU A 314 2.54 30.42 -6.56
CA GLU A 314 2.87 30.53 -7.99
C GLU A 314 3.85 29.42 -8.44
N ASP A 315 4.75 28.95 -7.57
CA ASP A 315 5.68 27.84 -7.87
C ASP A 315 4.97 26.49 -8.10
N VAL A 316 3.71 26.35 -7.67
CA VAL A 316 2.85 25.17 -7.89
C VAL A 316 1.65 25.49 -8.78
N ASP A 317 1.76 26.53 -9.61
CA ASP A 317 0.73 26.95 -10.57
C ASP A 317 -0.63 27.31 -9.92
N VAL A 318 -0.60 27.82 -8.69
CA VAL A 318 -1.80 28.31 -7.98
C VAL A 318 -1.76 29.83 -7.91
N TYR A 319 -2.76 30.49 -8.50
CA TYR A 319 -2.79 31.95 -8.68
C TYR A 319 -3.98 32.63 -7.98
N ASP A 320 -5.03 31.87 -7.67
CA ASP A 320 -6.27 32.38 -7.09
C ASP A 320 -7.02 31.30 -6.29
N GLU A 321 -8.18 31.67 -5.73
CA GLU A 321 -9.00 30.78 -4.92
C GLU A 321 -9.63 29.63 -5.72
N GLU A 322 -9.81 29.78 -7.03
CA GLU A 322 -10.38 28.75 -7.90
C GLU A 322 -9.33 27.66 -8.16
N THR A 323 -8.17 28.06 -8.65
CA THR A 323 -7.00 27.19 -8.88
C THR A 323 -6.56 26.48 -7.58
N LEU A 324 -6.63 27.15 -6.43
CA LEU A 324 -6.34 26.55 -5.13
C LEU A 324 -7.34 25.45 -4.71
N ARG A 325 -8.63 25.61 -5.04
CA ARG A 325 -9.64 24.55 -4.81
C ARG A 325 -9.47 23.37 -5.76
N GLU A 326 -9.09 23.64 -7.01
CA GLU A 326 -8.76 22.59 -7.98
C GLU A 326 -7.54 21.80 -7.53
N HIS A 327 -6.47 22.49 -7.12
CA HIS A 327 -5.29 21.86 -6.54
C HIS A 327 -5.64 21.00 -5.32
N GLU A 328 -6.45 21.52 -4.39
CA GLU A 328 -6.90 20.76 -3.22
C GLU A 328 -7.65 19.49 -3.60
N ARG A 329 -8.49 19.54 -4.63
CA ARG A 329 -9.25 18.39 -5.12
C ARG A 329 -8.36 17.31 -5.73
N ASP A 330 -7.36 17.74 -6.50
CA ASP A 330 -6.57 16.83 -7.33
C ASP A 330 -5.34 16.28 -6.60
N PHE A 331 -4.68 17.12 -5.78
CA PHE A 331 -3.42 16.81 -5.12
C PHE A 331 -3.48 16.89 -3.59
N GLY A 332 -4.54 17.47 -3.04
CA GLY A 332 -4.65 17.78 -1.61
C GLY A 332 -4.22 19.21 -1.28
N PRO A 333 -4.33 19.62 0.00
CA PRO A 333 -4.05 20.99 0.42
C PRO A 333 -2.56 21.30 0.27
N VAL A 334 -2.25 22.57 0.00
CA VAL A 334 -0.89 23.09 0.16
C VAL A 334 -0.64 23.29 1.66
N VAL A 335 0.44 22.71 2.19
CA VAL A 335 0.81 22.87 3.60
C VAL A 335 1.88 23.95 3.77
N VAL A 336 1.52 24.99 4.50
CA VAL A 336 2.42 26.09 4.85
C VAL A 336 3.00 25.82 6.24
N ILE A 337 4.28 25.46 6.30
CA ILE A 337 5.01 25.21 7.55
C ILE A 337 5.53 26.55 8.08
N VAL A 338 5.02 26.97 9.23
CA VAL A 338 5.34 28.25 9.87
C VAL A 338 6.19 27.99 11.12
N PRO A 339 7.50 28.27 11.13
CA PRO A 339 8.37 28.04 12.28
C PRO A 339 8.22 29.13 13.36
N HIS A 340 6.99 29.33 13.84
CA HIS A 340 6.61 30.34 14.82
C HIS A 340 5.39 29.85 15.61
N PRO A 341 5.18 30.28 16.86
CA PRO A 341 3.91 30.03 17.55
C PRO A 341 2.73 30.72 16.86
N PRO A 342 1.53 30.11 16.84
CA PRO A 342 0.35 30.79 16.33
C PRO A 342 -0.03 31.95 17.25
N ASP A 343 -0.44 33.07 16.66
CA ASP A 343 -1.10 34.19 17.32
C ASP A 343 -2.53 34.32 16.79
N THR A 344 -3.47 34.81 17.61
CA THR A 344 -4.89 34.88 17.23
C THR A 344 -5.14 35.81 16.05
N ASP A 345 -4.45 36.95 15.98
CA ASP A 345 -4.61 37.90 14.88
C ASP A 345 -3.94 37.38 13.62
N LEU A 346 -2.78 36.72 13.76
CA LEU A 346 -2.11 36.03 12.67
C LEU A 346 -2.99 34.94 12.04
N VAL A 347 -3.55 34.05 12.87
CA VAL A 347 -4.44 32.97 12.42
C VAL A 347 -5.67 33.54 11.71
N ARG A 348 -6.31 34.57 12.28
CA ARG A 348 -7.49 35.21 11.67
C ARG A 348 -7.17 35.81 10.31
N ALA A 349 -6.02 36.46 10.18
CA ALA A 349 -5.63 37.09 8.93
C ALA A 349 -5.22 36.07 7.86
N LEU A 350 -4.55 34.98 8.24
CA LEU A 350 -4.24 33.88 7.34
C LEU A 350 -5.51 33.16 6.85
N ASP A 351 -6.47 32.91 7.73
CA ASP A 351 -7.77 32.32 7.38
C ASP A 351 -8.57 33.23 6.44
N ALA A 352 -8.53 34.55 6.67
CA ALA A 352 -9.18 35.53 5.79
C ALA A 352 -8.50 35.63 4.41
N ALA A 353 -7.18 35.46 4.35
CA ALA A 353 -6.42 35.53 3.10
C ALA A 353 -6.50 34.22 2.29
N PHE A 354 -6.60 33.08 2.97
CA PHE A 354 -6.60 31.73 2.38
C PHE A 354 -7.70 30.86 3.01
N PRO A 355 -8.98 31.10 2.67
CA PRO A 355 -10.10 30.40 3.29
C PRO A 355 -10.23 28.92 2.89
N VAL A 356 -9.53 28.50 1.84
CA VAL A 356 -9.60 27.16 1.25
C VAL A 356 -8.22 26.71 0.77
N GLY A 357 -8.04 25.41 0.52
CA GLY A 357 -6.85 24.79 -0.08
C GLY A 357 -5.52 24.91 0.65
N VAL A 358 -5.40 25.72 1.71
CA VAL A 358 -4.18 25.83 2.52
C VAL A 358 -4.37 25.27 3.92
N LEU A 359 -3.39 24.51 4.40
CA LEU A 359 -3.25 24.10 5.80
C LEU A 359 -2.03 24.79 6.40
N PHE A 360 -2.23 25.53 7.50
CA PHE A 360 -1.12 26.15 8.23
C PHE A 360 -0.64 25.22 9.34
N LEU A 361 0.62 24.79 9.24
CA LEU A 361 1.28 23.94 10.23
C LEU A 361 2.32 24.76 11.00
N PHE A 362 1.94 25.23 12.18
CA PHE A 362 2.83 25.97 13.06
C PHE A 362 3.76 25.01 13.80
N VAL A 363 5.06 25.28 13.77
CA VAL A 363 6.10 24.45 14.41
C VAL A 363 6.68 25.21 15.59
N VAL A 364 6.62 24.62 16.78
CA VAL A 364 7.07 25.24 18.03
C VAL A 364 8.05 24.34 18.80
N ASP A 365 9.17 24.91 19.23
CA ASP A 365 10.16 24.23 20.09
C ASP A 365 9.82 24.52 21.57
N GLY A 366 9.13 23.58 22.23
CA GLY A 366 8.87 23.63 23.68
C GLY A 366 7.39 23.57 24.08
N ASP A 367 7.12 23.88 25.36
CA ASP A 367 5.77 23.92 25.90
C ASP A 367 4.98 25.09 25.30
N LEU A 368 3.74 24.81 24.89
CA LEU A 368 2.75 25.72 24.30
C LEU A 368 2.20 26.74 25.31
N LEU A 369 3.09 27.39 26.07
CA LEU A 369 2.71 28.41 27.03
C LEU A 369 2.16 29.63 26.29
N GLY A 370 0.83 29.66 26.14
CA GLY A 370 0.08 30.82 25.63
C GLY A 370 -0.60 30.65 24.28
N THR A 371 -0.66 29.46 23.67
CA THR A 371 -1.42 29.25 22.43
C THR A 371 -2.93 29.24 22.71
N ALA A 372 -3.54 30.41 22.80
CA ALA A 372 -4.99 30.58 22.82
C ALA A 372 -5.53 30.66 21.38
N GLY A 373 -6.57 29.90 21.05
CA GLY A 373 -7.26 30.00 19.75
C GLY A 373 -7.90 28.69 19.28
N ALA A 374 -8.66 28.75 18.19
CA ALA A 374 -9.22 27.58 17.52
C ALA A 374 -8.15 26.97 16.59
N HIS A 375 -7.44 25.94 17.06
CA HIS A 375 -6.47 25.20 16.27
C HIS A 375 -6.43 23.73 16.70
N THR A 376 -5.95 22.87 15.81
CA THR A 376 -5.74 21.45 16.10
C THR A 376 -4.36 21.27 16.72
N LEU A 377 -4.31 20.80 17.97
CA LEU A 377 -3.05 20.52 18.64
C LEU A 377 -2.59 19.08 18.41
N LEU A 378 -1.38 18.92 17.89
CA LEU A 378 -0.69 17.64 17.75
C LEU A 378 0.23 17.41 18.95
N ASP A 379 0.46 16.15 19.30
CA ASP A 379 1.27 15.79 20.47
C ASP A 379 2.78 15.86 20.20
N GLY A 380 3.18 15.88 18.92
CA GLY A 380 4.58 15.86 18.52
C GLY A 380 5.33 14.59 18.93
N LEU A 381 6.65 14.60 18.78
CA LEU A 381 7.52 13.53 19.25
C LEU A 381 8.36 14.03 20.44
N PRO A 382 8.66 13.18 21.44
CA PRO A 382 9.69 13.49 22.41
C PRO A 382 11.00 13.84 21.70
N ALA A 383 11.72 14.86 22.18
CA ALA A 383 12.90 15.43 21.52
C ALA A 383 13.94 14.37 21.08
N TRP A 384 14.17 13.35 21.90
CA TRP A 384 15.12 12.28 21.58
C TRP A 384 14.63 11.38 20.43
N ARG A 385 13.32 11.14 20.31
CA ARG A 385 12.72 10.36 19.19
C ARG A 385 12.74 11.17 17.90
N GLU A 386 12.44 12.46 17.98
CA GLU A 386 12.56 13.37 16.86
C GLU A 386 14.00 13.36 16.31
N GLU A 387 14.98 13.51 17.20
CA GLU A 387 16.39 13.52 16.82
C GLU A 387 16.82 12.16 16.23
N GLU A 388 16.39 11.04 16.82
CA GLU A 388 16.66 9.69 16.31
C GLU A 388 16.10 9.52 14.89
N MET A 389 14.81 9.83 14.67
CA MET A 389 14.15 9.72 13.38
C MET A 389 14.90 10.53 12.30
N ASN A 390 15.17 11.81 12.59
CA ASN A 390 15.86 12.70 11.65
C ASN A 390 17.32 12.29 11.42
N ARG A 391 17.99 11.75 12.44
CA ARG A 391 19.36 11.21 12.30
C ARG A 391 19.37 9.95 11.44
N THR A 392 18.40 9.05 11.62
CA THR A 392 18.28 7.80 10.87
C THR A 392 18.06 8.07 9.39
N VAL A 393 17.09 8.92 9.02
CA VAL A 393 16.89 9.29 7.60
C VAL A 393 18.16 9.91 7.02
N ARG A 394 18.73 10.93 7.67
CA ARG A 394 19.95 11.60 7.16
C ARG A 394 21.12 10.64 6.97
N ARG A 395 21.34 9.72 7.92
CA ARG A 395 22.42 8.74 7.87
C ARG A 395 22.23 7.77 6.70
N PHE A 396 21.04 7.21 6.55
CA PHE A 396 20.75 6.24 5.49
C PHE A 396 20.74 6.91 4.11
N VAL A 397 20.11 8.07 3.96
CA VAL A 397 20.10 8.82 2.68
C VAL A 397 21.53 9.20 2.29
N ARG A 398 22.36 9.69 3.22
CA ARG A 398 23.79 9.97 2.94
C ARG A 398 24.58 8.72 2.56
N LYS A 399 24.25 7.56 3.14
CA LYS A 399 24.99 6.32 2.89
C LYS A 399 24.59 5.64 1.58
N TYR A 400 23.31 5.72 1.21
CA TYR A 400 22.74 4.87 0.15
C TYR A 400 22.16 5.65 -1.04
N ALA A 401 21.82 6.94 -0.87
CA ALA A 401 21.27 7.75 -1.96
C ALA A 401 22.33 8.60 -2.69
N THR A 402 23.55 8.72 -2.15
CA THR A 402 24.63 9.55 -2.72
C THR A 402 25.78 8.73 -3.33
N SER A 403 25.80 7.41 -3.13
CA SER A 403 26.89 6.55 -3.60
C SER A 403 26.68 6.04 -5.03
N ARG A 404 26.75 6.94 -6.02
CA ARG A 404 26.99 6.59 -7.44
C ARG A 404 27.42 7.76 -8.33
N GLN A 405 28.13 8.75 -7.79
CA GLN A 405 28.77 9.81 -8.58
C GLN A 405 30.30 9.66 -8.73
N ASN A 406 30.89 8.51 -8.37
CA ASN A 406 32.29 8.20 -8.68
C ASN A 406 32.39 6.93 -9.51
#